data_AF-A0AAX4JA00-F1
#
_entry.id   AF-A0AAX4JA00-F1
#
_cell.length_a   1.000
_cell.length_b   1.000
_cell.length_c   1.000
_cell.angle_alpha   90.00
_cell.angle_beta   90.00
_cell.angle_gamma   90.00
#
_symmetry.space_group_name_H-M   'P 1'
#
loop_
_entity.id
_entity.type
_entity.pdbx_description
1 polymer ?
#
loop_
_entity_poly.entity_id
_entity_poly.type
_entity_poly.pdbx_seq_one_letter_code
_entity_poly.pdbx_strand_id
1 'polypeptide(L)'
;MFSSSKSFDAALGLIKLRNIDRIVRLNNPYKEEITKAVLNRVFELTDNPSYNTLLDLSILLHQDINIVKNWFIRIRELKRRNSNSDVVKDFDKKIIKKAEDIPATIIMQILCIVKDSLAGRSKMRRSKVNM
;
A
#
# COMPACT_ATOMS: atom_id res chain seq x y z
N MET A 1 18.88 10.17 27.85
CA MET A 1 19.81 9.29 27.13
C MET A 1 19.08 8.70 25.93
N PHE A 2 19.48 9.10 24.72
CA PHE A 2 18.82 8.76 23.47
C PHE A 2 19.30 7.40 22.93
N SER A 3 18.45 6.38 22.99
CA SER A 3 18.64 5.11 22.27
C SER A 3 17.32 4.53 21.73
N SER A 4 16.26 5.34 21.62
CA SER A 4 14.93 4.85 21.24
C SER A 4 14.75 4.62 19.73
N SER A 5 15.42 5.37 18.85
CA SER A 5 15.20 5.23 17.40
C SER A 5 15.73 3.91 16.86
N LYS A 6 17.00 3.57 17.13
CA LYS A 6 17.63 2.34 16.65
C LYS A 6 16.92 1.08 17.15
N SER A 7 16.44 1.11 18.40
CA SER A 7 15.71 0.01 19.02
C SER A 7 14.32 -0.18 18.40
N PHE A 8 13.65 0.93 18.10
CA PHE A 8 12.36 0.93 17.41
C PHE A 8 12.50 0.49 15.95
N ASP A 9 13.51 0.97 15.23
CA ASP A 9 13.80 0.57 13.87
C ASP A 9 14.16 -0.93 13.78
N ALA A 10 14.92 -1.43 14.75
CA ALA A 10 15.22 -2.86 14.87
C ALA A 10 13.96 -3.69 15.17
N ALA A 11 13.10 -3.24 16.09
CA ALA A 11 11.83 -3.90 16.39
C ALA A 11 10.89 -3.89 15.18
N LEU A 12 10.84 -2.78 14.44
CA LEU A 12 10.07 -2.65 13.20
C LEU A 12 10.63 -3.58 12.12
N GLY A 13 11.96 -3.71 12.01
CA GLY A 13 12.63 -4.68 11.16
C GLY A 13 12.24 -6.12 11.50
N LEU A 14 12.25 -6.48 12.79
CA LEU A 14 11.83 -7.80 13.26
C LEU A 14 10.34 -8.07 13.00
N ILE A 15 9.46 -7.08 13.14
CA ILE A 15 8.03 -7.19 12.82
C ILE A 15 7.84 -7.38 11.31
N LYS A 16 8.57 -6.63 10.48
CA LYS A 16 8.57 -6.80 9.02
C LYS A 16 8.99 -8.24 8.67
N LEU A 17 10.10 -8.73 9.22
CA LEU A 17 10.60 -10.10 9.01
C LEU A 17 9.62 -11.18 9.50
N ARG A 18 9.02 -11.01 10.69
CA ARG A 18 8.03 -11.95 11.22
C ARG A 18 6.77 -12.03 10.36
N ASN A 19 6.38 -10.91 9.74
CA ASN A 19 5.24 -10.88 8.83
C ASN A 19 5.56 -11.44 7.45
N ILE A 20 6.82 -11.41 7.01
CA ILE A 20 7.26 -12.11 5.79
C ILE A 20 6.87 -13.59 5.88
N ASP A 21 7.15 -14.29 6.98
CA ASP A 21 6.79 -15.71 7.10
C ASP A 21 5.27 -15.97 7.11
N ARG A 22 4.47 -15.04 7.65
CA ARG A 22 3.00 -15.16 7.70
C ARG A 22 2.34 -14.79 6.37
N ILE A 23 2.97 -13.95 5.55
CA ILE A 23 2.48 -13.54 4.23
C ILE A 23 2.99 -14.48 3.13
N VAL A 24 4.23 -14.96 3.22
CA VAL A 24 4.85 -15.94 2.30
C VAL A 24 4.17 -17.31 2.40
N ARG A 25 3.70 -17.73 3.57
CA ARG A 25 3.05 -19.04 3.75
C ARG A 25 1.66 -19.18 3.15
N LEU A 26 1.09 -18.14 2.57
CA LEU A 26 -0.24 -18.24 1.98
C LEU A 26 -0.15 -17.94 0.48
N ASN A 27 -0.31 -19.00 -0.31
CA ASN A 27 -1.09 -18.97 -1.56
C ASN A 27 -2.50 -18.41 -1.24
N ASN A 28 -2.56 -17.15 -0.85
CA ASN A 28 -3.79 -16.48 -0.51
C ASN A 28 -4.43 -16.11 -1.85
N PRO A 29 -5.59 -16.68 -2.21
CA PRO A 29 -6.26 -16.34 -3.47
C PRO A 29 -6.59 -14.84 -3.54
N TYR A 30 -6.60 -14.13 -2.39
CA TYR A 30 -6.85 -12.71 -2.28
C TYR A 30 -5.57 -11.86 -2.27
N LYS A 31 -4.37 -12.42 -2.54
CA LYS A 31 -3.10 -11.66 -2.52
C LYS A 31 -3.14 -10.45 -3.44
N GLU A 32 -3.65 -10.61 -4.65
CA GLU A 32 -3.78 -9.52 -5.63
C GLU A 32 -4.80 -8.47 -5.16
N GLU A 33 -5.96 -8.91 -4.65
CA GLU A 33 -6.98 -8.01 -4.11
C GLU A 33 -6.48 -7.20 -2.91
N ILE A 34 -5.75 -7.84 -1.98
CA ILE A 34 -5.11 -7.18 -0.83
C ILE A 34 -4.10 -6.15 -1.33
N THR A 35 -3.23 -6.55 -2.26
CA THR A 35 -2.19 -5.66 -2.83
C THR A 35 -2.84 -4.43 -3.44
N LYS A 36 -3.85 -4.62 -4.29
CA LYS A 36 -4.57 -3.52 -4.93
C LYS A 36 -5.29 -2.63 -3.93
N ALA A 37 -5.95 -3.20 -2.92
CA ALA A 37 -6.67 -2.45 -1.91
C ALA A 37 -5.73 -1.61 -1.02
N VAL A 38 -4.58 -2.16 -0.61
CA VAL A 38 -3.57 -1.43 0.17
C VAL A 38 -2.99 -0.28 -0.67
N LEU A 39 -2.59 -0.55 -1.91
CA LEU A 39 -2.03 0.48 -2.80
C LEU A 39 -3.03 1.61 -3.06
N ASN A 40 -4.31 1.28 -3.30
CA ASN A 40 -5.37 2.28 -3.44
C ASN A 40 -5.54 3.13 -2.17
N ARG A 41 -5.60 2.49 -0.99
CA ARG A 41 -5.79 3.21 0.26
C ARG A 41 -4.61 4.13 0.59
N VAL A 42 -3.40 3.72 0.24
CA VAL A 42 -2.21 4.56 0.38
C VAL A 42 -2.21 5.69 -0.64
N PHE A 43 -2.66 5.44 -1.87
CA PHE A 43 -2.80 6.47 -2.90
C PHE A 43 -3.82 7.56 -2.52
N GLU A 44 -4.86 7.21 -1.78
CA GLU A 44 -5.81 8.17 -1.20
C GLU A 44 -5.16 9.08 -0.15
N LEU A 45 -4.15 8.59 0.57
CA LEU A 45 -3.38 9.41 1.52
C LEU A 45 -2.36 10.28 0.80
N THR A 46 -1.62 9.71 -0.16
CA THR A 46 -0.65 10.44 -0.96
C THR A 46 -0.55 9.90 -2.37
N ASP A 47 -0.65 10.79 -3.36
CA ASP A 47 -0.43 10.43 -4.76
C ASP A 47 1.07 10.39 -5.14
N ASN A 48 1.96 10.82 -4.23
CA ASN A 48 3.40 10.89 -4.42
C ASN A 48 4.18 10.40 -3.18
N PRO A 49 4.20 9.09 -2.92
CA PRO A 49 4.90 8.53 -1.77
C PRO A 49 6.42 8.70 -1.86
N SER A 50 7.06 8.82 -0.70
CA SER A 50 8.52 8.81 -0.55
C SER A 50 9.14 7.48 -0.97
N TYR A 51 10.46 7.47 -1.21
CA TYR A 51 11.18 6.22 -1.45
C TYR A 51 11.07 5.24 -0.28
N ASN A 52 11.12 5.73 0.97
CA ASN A 52 10.97 4.90 2.17
C ASN A 52 9.58 4.26 2.24
N THR A 53 8.55 5.04 1.92
CA THR A 53 7.17 4.53 1.82
C THR A 53 7.03 3.47 0.73
N LEU A 54 7.64 3.68 -0.44
CA LEU A 54 7.66 2.70 -1.53
C LEU A 54 8.39 1.40 -1.13
N LEU A 55 9.51 1.52 -0.42
CA LEU A 55 10.28 0.38 0.09
C LEU A 55 9.49 -0.39 1.16
N ASP A 56 8.79 0.32 2.05
CA ASP A 56 7.94 -0.30 3.06
C ASP A 56 6.78 -1.06 2.40
N LEU A 57 6.15 -0.48 1.38
CA LEU A 57 5.11 -1.14 0.59
C LEU A 57 5.66 -2.38 -0.13
N SER A 58 6.85 -2.30 -0.74
CA SER A 58 7.45 -3.43 -1.46
C SER A 58 7.69 -4.61 -0.52
N ILE A 59 8.20 -4.34 0.69
CA ILE A 59 8.42 -5.35 1.73
C ILE A 59 7.09 -5.94 2.21
N LEU A 60 6.11 -5.09 2.57
CA LEU A 60 4.86 -5.54 3.18
C LEU A 60 3.92 -6.25 2.19
N LEU A 61 3.99 -5.91 0.91
CA LEU A 61 3.16 -6.51 -0.14
C LEU A 61 3.87 -7.64 -0.89
N HIS A 62 5.15 -7.88 -0.59
CA HIS A 62 6.01 -8.81 -1.33
C HIS A 62 5.96 -8.56 -2.84
N GLN A 63 6.13 -7.29 -3.20
CA GLN A 63 6.22 -6.84 -4.58
C GLN A 63 7.58 -6.23 -4.81
N ASP A 64 8.09 -6.32 -6.04
CA ASP A 64 9.28 -5.57 -6.41
C ASP A 64 9.01 -4.07 -6.29
N ILE A 65 9.99 -3.31 -5.78
CA ILE A 65 9.85 -1.86 -5.59
C ILE A 65 9.52 -1.13 -6.90
N ASN A 66 9.99 -1.61 -8.05
CA ASN A 66 9.66 -1.05 -9.35
C ASN A 66 8.21 -1.32 -9.73
N ILE A 67 7.65 -2.47 -9.36
CA ILE A 67 6.21 -2.77 -9.57
C ILE A 67 5.37 -1.77 -8.80
N VAL A 68 5.68 -1.54 -7.52
CA VAL A 68 4.97 -0.56 -6.67
C VAL A 68 5.10 0.84 -7.26
N LYS A 69 6.32 1.27 -7.59
CA LYS A 69 6.59 2.58 -8.19
C LYS A 69 5.81 2.79 -9.50
N ASN A 70 5.86 1.81 -10.40
CA ASN A 70 5.19 1.87 -11.69
C ASN A 70 3.66 1.89 -11.53
N TRP A 71 3.13 1.21 -10.51
CA TRP A 71 1.72 1.27 -10.17
C TRP A 71 1.29 2.70 -9.81
N PHE A 72 2.04 3.39 -8.94
CA PHE A 72 1.74 4.78 -8.57
C PHE A 72 1.82 5.74 -9.77
N ILE A 73 2.82 5.55 -10.64
CA ILE A 73 2.94 6.32 -11.88
C ILE A 73 1.70 6.13 -12.76
N ARG A 74 1.33 4.87 -13.03
CA ARG A 74 0.18 4.52 -13.88
C ARG A 74 -1.13 5.07 -13.35
N ILE A 75 -1.38 4.95 -12.04
CA ILE A 75 -2.63 5.44 -11.43
C ILE A 75 -2.67 6.97 -11.42
N ARG A 76 -1.54 7.65 -11.20
CA ARG A 76 -1.47 9.11 -11.32
C ARG A 76 -1.77 9.58 -12.74
N GLU A 77 -1.24 8.90 -13.74
CA GLU A 77 -1.57 9.19 -15.14
C GLU A 77 -3.05 8.95 -15.44
N LEU A 78 -3.63 7.85 -14.95
CA LEU A 78 -5.05 7.57 -15.10
C LEU A 78 -5.90 8.67 -14.48
N LYS A 79 -5.59 9.08 -13.24
CA LYS A 79 -6.25 10.19 -12.54
C LYS A 79 -6.17 11.48 -13.36
N ARG A 80 -4.99 11.82 -13.89
CA ARG A 80 -4.78 13.01 -14.74
C ARG A 80 -5.61 12.95 -16.03
N ARG A 81 -5.67 11.79 -16.70
CA ARG A 81 -6.49 11.61 -17.92
C ARG A 81 -7.98 11.80 -17.63
N ASN A 82 -8.45 11.28 -16.49
CA ASN A 82 -9.85 11.42 -16.07
C ASN A 82 -10.21 12.83 -15.60
N SER A 83 -9.26 13.59 -15.07
CA SER A 83 -9.46 15.00 -14.71
C SER A 83 -9.46 15.95 -15.91
N ASN A 84 -8.80 15.57 -17.02
CA ASN A 84 -8.68 16.40 -18.22
C ASN A 84 -9.87 16.26 -19.20
N SER A 85 -10.90 15.48 -18.88
CA SER A 85 -12.13 15.45 -19.70
C SER A 85 -12.98 16.70 -19.55
N ASP A 86 -12.75 17.51 -18.52
CA ASP A 86 -13.38 18.82 -18.35
C ASP A 86 -12.30 19.90 -18.22
N VAL A 87 -12.27 20.80 -19.21
CA VAL A 87 -11.60 22.12 -19.18
C VAL A 87 -10.08 22.13 -19.39
N VAL A 88 -9.71 22.56 -20.60
CA VAL A 88 -8.58 23.43 -20.99
C VAL A 88 -7.16 23.00 -20.59
N LYS A 89 -6.34 22.89 -21.64
CA LYS A 89 -4.88 22.80 -21.62
C LYS A 89 -4.25 23.86 -20.70
N ASP A 90 -4.03 23.54 -19.43
CA ASP A 90 -3.10 24.31 -18.61
C ASP A 90 -1.72 23.65 -18.72
N PHE A 91 -0.94 24.20 -19.64
CA PHE A 91 0.48 23.95 -19.80
C PHE A 91 1.22 24.29 -18.48
N ASP A 92 2.20 23.48 -18.11
CA ASP A 92 3.28 23.87 -17.18
C ASP A 92 2.92 24.30 -15.75
N LYS A 93 2.12 23.51 -15.06
CA LYS A 93 2.26 23.37 -13.59
C LYS A 93 2.66 21.96 -13.22
N LYS A 94 3.91 21.63 -13.53
CA LYS A 94 4.67 20.57 -12.84
C LYS A 94 4.91 21.04 -11.40
N ILE A 95 3.85 21.14 -10.60
CA ILE A 95 3.98 21.21 -9.15
C ILE A 95 4.63 19.88 -8.79
N ILE A 96 5.94 19.91 -8.57
CA ILE A 96 6.66 18.81 -7.95
C ILE A 96 6.08 18.74 -6.55
N LYS A 97 4.95 18.03 -6.40
CA LYS A 97 4.45 17.67 -5.08
C LYS A 97 5.62 17.02 -4.37
N LYS A 98 5.97 17.52 -3.18
CA LYS A 98 7.03 16.91 -2.39
C LYS A 98 6.67 15.44 -2.16
N ALA A 99 7.67 14.58 -2.16
CA ALA A 99 7.42 13.19 -1.83
C ALA A 99 7.03 13.13 -0.35
N GLU A 100 5.87 12.53 -0.06
CA GLU A 100 5.33 12.46 1.30
C GLU A 100 5.66 11.11 1.90
N ASP A 101 6.18 11.15 3.13
CA ASP A 101 6.50 9.94 3.86
C ASP A 101 5.30 9.50 4.70
N ILE A 102 4.92 8.23 4.56
CA ILE A 102 3.89 7.60 5.35
C ILE A 102 4.59 6.66 6.34
N PRO A 103 4.45 6.89 7.66
CA PRO A 103 5.01 6.01 8.66
C PRO A 103 4.61 4.55 8.42
N ALA A 104 5.58 3.64 8.49
CA ALA A 104 5.36 2.20 8.30
C ALA A 104 4.22 1.63 9.17
N THR A 105 4.01 2.20 10.36
CA THR A 105 2.92 1.85 11.28
C THR A 105 1.55 2.08 10.65
N ILE A 106 1.35 3.16 9.90
CA ILE A 106 0.11 3.44 9.18
C ILE A 106 -0.08 2.44 8.05
N ILE A 107 0.97 2.14 7.28
CA ILE A 107 0.92 1.15 6.19
C ILE A 107 0.55 -0.24 6.75
N MET A 108 1.11 -0.61 7.91
CA MET A 108 0.77 -1.84 8.63
C MET A 108 -0.69 -1.86 9.08
N GLN A 109 -1.21 -0.76 9.64
CA GLN A 109 -2.62 -0.66 10.02
C GLN A 109 -3.54 -0.85 8.81
N ILE A 110 -3.24 -0.19 7.69
CA ILE A 110 -3.99 -0.35 6.43
C ILE A 110 -3.99 -1.81 5.98
N LEU A 111 -2.82 -2.46 5.99
CA LEU A 111 -2.70 -3.87 5.62
C LEU A 111 -3.55 -4.79 6.50
N CYS A 112 -3.56 -4.57 7.82
CA CYS A 112 -4.40 -5.33 8.75
C CYS A 112 -5.90 -5.13 8.47
N ILE A 113 -6.35 -3.88 8.32
CA ILE A 113 -7.76 -3.56 8.03
C ILE A 113 -8.22 -4.22 6.72
N VAL A 114 -7.40 -4.12 5.66
CA VAL A 114 -7.71 -4.72 4.35
C VAL A 114 -7.80 -6.25 4.46
N LYS A 115 -6.87 -6.87 5.19
CA LYS A 115 -6.89 -8.32 5.41
C LYS A 115 -8.13 -8.77 6.18
N ASP A 116 -8.50 -8.08 7.25
CA ASP A 116 -9.65 -8.43 8.07
C ASP A 116 -10.96 -8.27 7.29
N SER A 117 -11.07 -7.22 6.47
CA SER A 117 -12.23 -6.99 5.60
C SER A 117 -12.40 -8.12 4.57
N LEU A 118 -11.31 -8.56 3.93
CA LEU A 118 -11.36 -9.64 2.92
C LEU A 118 -11.55 -11.03 3.56
N ALA A 119 -11.01 -11.26 4.76
CA ALA A 119 -11.27 -12.46 5.54
C ALA A 119 -12.74 -12.54 6.01
N GLY A 120 -13.34 -11.40 6.41
CA GLY A 120 -14.76 -11.31 6.76
C GLY A 120 -15.68 -11.66 5.58
N ARG A 121 -15.34 -11.19 4.37
CA ARG A 121 -16.09 -11.53 3.14
C ARG A 121 -16.04 -13.03 2.82
N SER A 122 -14.93 -13.70 3.10
CA SER A 122 -14.81 -15.16 2.91
C SER A 122 -15.70 -15.96 3.86
N LYS A 123 -15.86 -15.54 5.12
CA LYS A 123 -16.75 -16.21 6.08
C LYS A 123 -18.22 -16.08 5.67
N MET A 124 -18.63 -14.90 5.21
CA MET A 124 -20.01 -14.63 4.80
C MET A 124 -20.42 -15.36 3.51
N ARG A 125 -19.47 -15.64 2.59
CA ARG A 125 -19.74 -16.44 1.38
C ARG A 125 -19.94 -17.93 1.68
N ARG A 126 -19.25 -18.50 2.67
CA ARG A 126 -19.44 -19.92 3.04
C ARG A 126 -20.78 -20.18 3.72
N SER A 127 -21.30 -19.22 4.49
CA SER A 127 -22.61 -19.35 5.14
C SER A 127 -23.79 -19.35 4.17
N LYS A 128 -23.65 -18.75 2.98
CA LYS A 128 -24.69 -18.74 1.94
C LYS A 128 -24.71 -19.99 1.05
N VAL A 129 -23.68 -20.82 1.09
CA VAL A 129 -23.59 -22.05 0.27
C VAL A 129 -24.13 -23.28 1.01
N ASN A 130 -24.32 -23.18 2.34
CA ASN A 130 -24.85 -24.24 3.20
C ASN A 130 -26.30 -23.99 3.66
N MET A 131 -27.04 -23.11 2.99
CA MET A 131 -28.50 -22.95 3.11
C MET A 131 -29.12 -23.25 1.75
#